data_AF-A0A026VWE7-F1
#
_entry.id   AF-A0A026VWE7-F1
#
_cell.length_a   1.000
_cell.length_b   1.000
_cell.length_c   1.000
_cell.angle_alpha   90.00
_cell.angle_beta   90.00
_cell.angle_gamma   90.00
#
_symmetry.space_group_name_H-M   'P 1'
#
loop_
_entity.id
_entity.type
_entity.pdbx_description
1 polymer ?
#
loop_
_entity_poly.entity_id
_entity_poly.type
_entity_poly.pdbx_seq_one_letter_code
_entity_poly.pdbx_strand_id
1 'polypeptide(L)'
;MRTIYPRSAKTVTENWLYVINQNNFQQGIRVEVCVNEGSVCDDLENYVPEGYKVFCKQNYILRELMAVNNDGTIGKNNFKLPSNCCCHREFVGAN
;
A
#
# COMPACT_ATOMS: atom_id res chain seq x y z
N MET A 1 -10.99 -1.42 -5.59
CA MET A 1 -9.75 -1.43 -6.39
C MET A 1 -9.85 -0.43 -7.53
N ARG A 2 -8.79 0.31 -7.83
CA ARG A 2 -8.78 1.33 -8.90
C ARG A 2 -7.41 1.51 -9.51
N THR A 3 -7.36 2.02 -10.74
CA THR A 3 -6.11 2.49 -11.35
C THR A 3 -5.90 3.96 -10.98
N ILE A 4 -4.68 4.30 -10.56
CA ILE A 4 -4.24 5.66 -10.30
C ILE A 4 -3.05 6.01 -11.20
N TYR A 5 -2.88 7.30 -11.47
CA TYR A 5 -1.72 7.86 -12.15
C TYR A 5 -1.07 8.85 -11.18
N PRO A 6 -0.20 8.37 -10.28
CA PRO A 6 0.32 9.21 -9.20
C PRO A 6 1.17 10.33 -9.78
N ARG A 7 1.01 11.55 -9.26
CA ARG A 7 1.87 12.70 -9.59
C ARG A 7 3.08 12.78 -8.65
N SER A 8 2.95 12.22 -7.46
CA SER A 8 4.00 12.05 -6.48
C SER A 8 3.77 10.76 -5.69
N ALA A 9 4.84 10.18 -5.18
CA ALA A 9 4.77 9.02 -4.31
C ALA A 9 5.96 9.02 -3.34
N LYS A 10 5.80 8.31 -2.22
CA LYS A 10 6.85 8.15 -1.21
C LYS A 10 7.73 6.95 -1.56
N THR A 11 9.03 7.17 -1.64
CA THR A 11 10.01 6.11 -1.88
C THR A 11 10.14 5.22 -0.65
N VAL A 12 10.79 4.07 -0.80
CA VAL A 12 11.17 3.20 0.32
C VAL A 12 12.13 3.86 1.32
N THR A 13 12.82 4.93 0.91
CA THR A 13 13.69 5.75 1.77
C THR A 13 12.95 6.94 2.38
N GLU A 14 11.62 6.91 2.38
CA GLU A 14 10.74 7.92 2.97
C GLU A 14 10.81 9.31 2.31
N ASN A 15 11.37 9.41 1.10
CA ASN A 15 11.43 10.66 0.33
C ASN A 15 10.23 10.79 -0.61
N TRP A 16 9.65 11.99 -0.72
CA TRP A 16 8.62 12.28 -1.72
C TRP A 16 9.26 12.71 -3.02
N LEU A 17 9.00 11.98 -4.10
CA LEU A 17 9.47 12.34 -5.45
C LEU A 17 8.29 12.55 -6.39
N TYR A 18 8.49 13.39 -7.41
CA TYR A 18 7.51 13.59 -8.49
C TYR A 18 7.60 12.46 -9.50
N VAL A 19 6.48 11.77 -9.74
CA VAL A 19 6.37 10.68 -10.71
C VAL A 19 6.10 11.27 -12.09
N ILE A 20 6.89 10.85 -13.07
CA ILE A 20 6.83 11.38 -14.43
C ILE A 20 5.68 10.71 -15.19
N ASN A 21 4.66 11.48 -15.54
CA ASN A 21 3.60 11.04 -16.45
C ASN A 21 3.59 11.99 -17.64
N GLN A 22 3.84 11.47 -18.84
CA GLN A 22 3.82 12.22 -20.10
C GLN A 22 2.54 11.89 -20.88
N ASN A 23 2.12 12.77 -21.81
CA ASN A 23 0.90 12.58 -22.59
C ASN A 23 0.87 11.26 -23.37
N ASN A 24 2.03 10.80 -23.84
CA ASN A 24 2.21 9.55 -24.57
C ASN A 24 2.60 8.36 -23.68
N PHE A 25 2.95 8.59 -22.41
CA PHE A 25 3.36 7.53 -21.48
C PHE A 25 3.01 7.89 -20.04
N GLN A 26 1.90 7.35 -19.55
CA GLN A 26 1.45 7.49 -18.17
C GLN A 26 1.72 6.20 -17.39
N GLN A 27 2.24 6.35 -16.19
CA GLN A 27 2.57 5.23 -15.29
C GLN A 27 1.34 4.88 -14.43
N GLY A 28 0.39 4.18 -15.05
CA GLY A 28 -0.83 3.72 -14.38
C GLY A 28 -0.58 2.56 -13.42
N ILE A 29 -1.08 2.68 -12.20
CA ILE A 29 -0.86 1.68 -11.14
C ILE A 29 -2.19 1.25 -10.56
N ARG A 30 -2.44 -0.06 -10.57
CA ARG A 30 -3.61 -0.65 -9.92
C ARG A 30 -3.34 -0.72 -8.42
N VAL A 31 -4.20 -0.07 -7.64
CA VAL A 31 -4.12 -0.01 -6.18
C VAL A 31 -5.41 -0.53 -5.56
N GLU A 32 -5.26 -1.10 -4.37
CA GLU A 32 -6.35 -1.52 -3.52
C GLU A 32 -6.07 -1.04 -2.11
N VAL A 33 -6.96 -0.18 -1.62
CA VAL A 33 -6.86 0.45 -0.31
C VAL A 33 -7.96 -0.15 0.56
N CYS A 34 -7.63 -0.52 1.79
CA CYS A 34 -8.61 -0.93 2.79
C CYS A 34 -9.69 0.15 2.95
N VAL A 35 -10.96 -0.27 2.97
CA VAL A 35 -12.06 0.66 3.27
C VAL A 35 -12.00 1.07 4.75
N ASN A 36 -11.79 0.10 5.63
CA ASN A 36 -11.67 0.29 7.08
C ASN A 36 -10.41 -0.42 7.59
N GLU A 37 -9.24 0.21 7.49
CA GLU A 37 -8.01 -0.37 8.06
C GLU A 37 -8.10 -0.39 9.60
N GLY A 38 -7.69 -1.50 10.21
CA GLY A 38 -7.75 -1.73 11.65
C GLY A 38 -9.11 -2.19 12.18
N SER A 39 -10.16 -2.22 11.36
CA SER A 39 -11.44 -2.80 11.78
C SER A 39 -11.31 -4.30 11.99
N VAL A 40 -12.18 -4.83 12.84
CA VAL A 40 -12.36 -6.27 13.01
C VAL A 40 -12.80 -6.89 11.68
N CYS A 41 -12.32 -8.11 11.42
CA CYS A 41 -12.84 -8.92 10.32
C CYS A 41 -14.03 -9.76 10.80
N ASP A 42 -15.23 -9.18 10.75
CA ASP A 42 -16.46 -9.73 11.34
C ASP A 42 -16.73 -11.20 10.91
N ASP A 43 -16.54 -11.51 9.63
CA ASP A 43 -16.76 -12.85 9.08
C ASP A 43 -15.79 -13.92 9.62
N LEU A 44 -14.67 -13.50 10.22
CA LEU A 44 -13.59 -14.37 10.66
C LEU A 44 -13.49 -14.50 12.18
N GLU A 45 -14.15 -13.65 12.97
CA GLU A 45 -14.03 -13.69 14.44
C GLU A 45 -14.36 -15.07 15.03
N ASN A 46 -15.39 -15.73 14.52
CA ASN A 46 -15.83 -17.04 15.02
C ASN A 46 -14.89 -18.20 14.63
N TYR A 47 -13.92 -17.97 13.75
CA TYR A 47 -13.00 -18.99 13.24
C TYR A 47 -11.58 -18.84 13.80
N VAL A 48 -11.40 -17.91 14.74
CA VAL A 48 -10.09 -17.56 15.30
C VAL A 48 -9.95 -18.18 16.69
N PRO A 49 -8.81 -18.84 17.00
CA PRO A 49 -8.62 -19.44 18.31
C PRO A 49 -8.72 -18.43 19.45
N GLU A 50 -9.02 -18.92 20.65
CA GLU A 50 -9.06 -18.10 21.86
C GLU A 50 -7.76 -17.32 22.07
N GLY A 51 -7.90 -16.08 22.53
CA GLY A 51 -6.79 -15.15 22.75
C GLY A 51 -6.23 -14.52 21.48
N TYR A 52 -6.80 -14.79 20.30
CA TYR A 52 -6.48 -14.09 19.07
C TYR A 52 -7.63 -13.20 18.61
N LYS A 53 -7.29 -12.11 17.92
CA LYS A 53 -8.22 -11.27 17.17
C LYS A 53 -7.76 -11.12 15.73
N VAL A 54 -8.70 -10.82 14.84
CA VAL A 54 -8.43 -10.60 13.42
C VAL A 54 -8.85 -9.20 13.00
N PHE A 55 -7.95 -8.51 12.31
CA PHE A 55 -8.18 -7.14 11.87
C PHE A 55 -7.75 -6.95 10.41
N CYS A 56 -8.45 -6.07 9.70
CA CYS A 56 -8.07 -5.66 8.35
C CYS A 56 -6.76 -4.86 8.39
N LYS A 57 -5.75 -5.29 7.63
CA LYS A 57 -4.47 -4.56 7.50
C LYS A 57 -4.17 -4.27 6.04
N GLN A 58 -3.66 -3.08 5.77
CA GLN A 58 -3.19 -2.71 4.44
C GLN A 58 -1.84 -3.37 4.15
N ASN A 59 -1.77 -4.12 3.06
CA ASN A 59 -0.49 -4.57 2.53
C ASN A 59 0.02 -3.63 1.45
N TYR A 60 1.33 -3.58 1.33
CA TYR A 60 2.03 -2.70 0.40
C TYR A 60 2.99 -3.50 -0.46
N ILE A 61 3.18 -3.02 -1.68
CA ILE A 61 4.13 -3.55 -2.66
C ILE A 61 5.10 -2.47 -3.08
N LEU A 62 6.29 -2.90 -3.50
CA LEU A 62 7.23 -2.02 -4.18
C LEU A 62 6.91 -2.02 -5.67
N ARG A 63 6.89 -0.82 -6.24
CA ARG A 63 6.78 -0.61 -7.68
C ARG A 63 7.85 0.37 -8.12
N GLU A 64 8.58 0.00 -9.17
CA GLU A 64 9.54 0.85 -9.83
C GLU A 64 8.80 1.84 -10.74
N LEU A 65 9.05 3.14 -10.56
CA LEU A 65 8.51 4.20 -11.42
C LEU A 65 9.62 5.18 -11.79
N MET A 66 9.47 5.82 -12.95
CA MET A 66 10.30 6.96 -13.34
C MET A 66 9.89 8.21 -12.55
N ALA A 67 10.84 8.85 -11.90
CA ALA A 67 10.62 10.04 -11.09
C ALA A 67 11.77 11.05 -11.23
N VAL A 68 11.52 12.28 -10.79
CA VAL A 68 12.55 13.31 -10.64
C VAL A 68 13.16 13.16 -9.25
N ASN A 69 14.47 12.91 -9.21
CA ASN A 69 15.28 12.82 -8.00
C ASN A 69 15.47 14.21 -7.37
N ASN A 70 15.92 14.23 -6.11
CA ASN A 70 16.15 15.49 -5.37
C ASN A 70 17.24 16.39 -6.00
N ASP A 71 18.16 15.81 -6.77
CA ASP A 71 19.20 16.53 -7.52
C ASP A 71 18.70 17.05 -8.89
N GLY A 72 17.41 16.86 -9.20
CA GLY A 72 16.79 17.25 -10.47
C GLY A 72 17.01 16.24 -11.60
N THR A 73 17.77 15.16 -11.37
CA THR A 73 17.95 14.10 -12.38
C THR A 73 16.71 13.24 -12.52
N ILE A 74 16.56 12.57 -13.65
CA ILE A 74 15.47 11.62 -13.89
C ILE A 74 15.99 10.20 -13.69
N GLY A 75 15.29 9.41 -12.87
CA GLY A 75 15.70 8.04 -12.58
C GLY A 75 14.56 7.14 -12.13
N LYS A 76 14.85 5.83 -12.17
CA LYS A 76 13.97 4.79 -11.62
C LYS A 76 14.05 4.81 -10.11
N ASN A 77 12.91 4.76 -9.44
CA ASN A 77 12.81 4.70 -7.99
C ASN A 77 11.75 3.70 -7.55
N ASN A 78 11.96 3.09 -6.38
CA ASN A 78 11.02 2.17 -5.78
C ASN A 78 10.08 2.90 -4.81
N PHE A 79 8.78 2.78 -5.09
CA PHE A 79 7.71 3.39 -4.32
C PHE A 79 6.89 2.34 -3.60
N LYS A 80 6.54 2.62 -2.33
CA LYS A 80 5.68 1.76 -1.53
C LYS A 80 4.23 2.13 -1.78
N LEU A 81 3.46 1.22 -2.39
CA LEU A 81 2.09 1.47 -2.83
C LEU A 81 1.12 0.43 -2.26
N PRO A 82 -0.13 0.81 -1.96
CA PRO A 82 -1.13 -0.10 -1.41
C PRO A 82 -1.54 -1.16 -2.44
N SER A 83 -1.44 -2.44 -2.09
CA SER A 83 -1.64 -3.57 -3.00
C SER A 83 -2.93 -4.34 -2.79
N ASN A 84 -3.28 -4.64 -1.54
CA ASN A 84 -4.48 -5.36 -1.13
C ASN A 84 -4.80 -5.09 0.34
N CYS A 85 -6.04 -5.43 0.72
CA CYS A 85 -6.46 -5.48 2.11
C CYS A 85 -6.64 -6.94 2.54
N CYS A 86 -6.03 -7.37 3.64
CA CYS A 86 -6.17 -8.73 4.14
C CYS A 86 -6.37 -8.75 5.66
N CYS A 87 -7.09 -9.76 6.15
CA CYS A 87 -7.25 -10.00 7.58
C CYS A 87 -5.99 -10.64 8.14
N HIS A 88 -5.43 -10.01 9.18
CA HIS A 88 -4.30 -10.55 9.92
C HIS A 88 -4.72 -10.90 11.33
N ARG A 89 -4.19 -12.01 11.84
CA ARG A 89 -4.45 -12.52 13.16
C ARG A 89 -3.35 -12.07 14.12
N GLU A 90 -3.72 -11.47 15.24
CA GLU A 90 -2.80 -11.02 16.29
C GLU A 90 -3.21 -11.63 17.63
N PHE A 91 -2.23 -12.05 18.43
CA PHE A 91 -2.48 -12.59 19.78
C PHE A 91 -2.66 -11.43 20.75
N VAL A 92 -3.78 -11.42 21.46
CA VAL A 92 -4.15 -10.37 22.42
C VAL A 92 -4.15 -10.87 23.88
N GLY A 93 -3.78 -12.14 24.10
CA GLY A 93 -3.83 -12.79 25.41
C GLY A 93 -5.11 -13.62 25.58
N ALA A 94 -4.96 -14.82 26.16
CA ALA A 94 -6.09 -15.59 26.67
C ALA A 94 -6.38 -15.12 28.10
N ASN A 95 -7.65 -14.87 28.41
CA ASN A 95 -8.08 -14.57 29.77
C ASN A 95 -8.03 -15.83 30.64
#